data_AF-A0A967KP59-F1
#
_entry.id   AF-A0A967KP59-F1
#
_cell.length_a   1.000
_cell.length_b   1.000
_cell.length_c   1.000
_cell.angle_alpha   90.00
_cell.angle_beta   90.00
_cell.angle_gamma   90.00
#
_symmetry.space_group_name_H-M   'P 1'
#
loop_
_entity.id
_entity.type
_entity.pdbx_description
1 polymer ?
#
loop_
_entity_poly.entity_id
_entity_poly.type
_entity_poly.pdbx_seq_one_letter_code
_entity_poly.pdbx_strand_id
1 'polypeptide(L)'
;AKEVGDPVLAACVYEIIRYQYADQSDLTPKEMAEKMVIYALSITMESINRKDNFGLQPPNLDNILSMDRILTYKSIQPEFIQLLKDACIIRESEKGWFQNIKEKLIGGIKGS
;
A
#
# COMPACT_ATOMS: atom_id res chain seq x y z
N ALA A 1 13.58 -20.08 -5.12
CA ALA A 1 12.33 -19.68 -5.77
C ALA A 1 11.80 -18.47 -5.02
N LYS A 2 11.47 -17.37 -5.73
CA LYS A 2 11.10 -16.06 -5.14
C LYS A 2 9.96 -16.23 -4.14
N GLU A 3 10.20 -15.93 -2.86
CA GLU A 3 9.20 -15.81 -1.79
C GLU A 3 8.34 -14.57 -2.02
N VAL A 4 7.52 -14.58 -3.07
CA VAL A 4 6.42 -13.65 -3.21
C VAL A 4 5.17 -14.44 -2.85
N GLY A 5 4.72 -14.29 -1.61
CA GLY A 5 3.81 -15.23 -0.95
C GLY A 5 2.43 -15.39 -1.60
N ASP A 6 2.02 -14.46 -2.47
CA ASP A 6 0.75 -14.53 -3.21
C ASP A 6 0.98 -14.26 -4.71
N PRO A 7 0.84 -15.27 -5.59
CA PRO A 7 1.10 -15.13 -7.01
C PRO A 7 0.06 -14.27 -7.75
N VAL A 8 -1.18 -14.16 -7.23
CA VAL A 8 -2.23 -13.36 -7.85
C VAL A 8 -1.97 -11.89 -7.58
N LEU A 9 -1.72 -11.53 -6.32
CA LEU A 9 -1.33 -10.16 -5.94
C LEU A 9 -0.05 -9.73 -6.65
N ALA A 10 0.92 -10.64 -6.76
CA ALA A 10 2.15 -10.39 -7.50
C ALA A 10 1.88 -10.05 -8.98
N ALA A 11 1.04 -10.83 -9.66
CA ALA A 11 0.70 -10.59 -11.05
C ALA A 11 -0.02 -9.24 -11.24
N CYS A 12 -0.98 -8.90 -10.36
CA CYS A 12 -1.67 -7.62 -10.41
C CYS A 12 -0.70 -6.44 -10.27
N VAL A 13 0.19 -6.49 -9.28
CA VAL A 13 1.20 -5.43 -9.06
C VAL A 13 2.15 -5.34 -10.24
N TYR A 14 2.60 -6.46 -10.78
CA TYR A 14 3.50 -6.50 -11.93
C TYR A 14 2.88 -5.82 -13.15
N GLU A 15 1.63 -6.13 -13.48
CA GLU A 15 0.93 -5.52 -14.61
C GLU A 15 0.72 -4.02 -14.43
N ILE A 16 0.38 -3.57 -13.22
CA ILE A 16 0.22 -2.13 -12.93
C ILE A 16 1.56 -1.41 -13.07
N ILE A 17 2.66 -1.98 -12.59
CA ILE A 17 3.98 -1.36 -12.69
C ILE A 17 4.44 -1.31 -14.15
N ARG A 18 4.18 -2.39 -14.91
CA ARG A 18 4.43 -2.41 -16.36
C ARG A 18 3.67 -1.30 -17.08
N TYR A 19 2.42 -1.06 -16.69
CA TYR A 19 1.62 0.06 -17.19
C TYR A 19 2.23 1.42 -16.81
N GLN A 20 2.70 1.59 -15.57
CA GLN A 20 3.22 2.88 -15.06
C GLN A 20 4.61 3.24 -15.60
N TYR A 21 5.48 2.26 -15.86
CA TYR A 21 6.91 2.51 -16.11
C TYR A 21 7.49 1.86 -17.37
N ALA A 22 6.65 1.33 -18.28
CA ALA A 22 7.01 0.79 -19.60
C ALA A 22 8.36 0.03 -19.64
N ASP A 23 8.33 -1.29 -19.41
CA ASP A 23 9.45 -2.25 -19.45
C ASP A 23 10.65 -1.96 -18.51
N GLN A 24 10.67 -0.86 -17.77
CA GLN A 24 11.65 -0.60 -16.71
C GLN A 24 11.10 -0.94 -15.33
N SER A 25 11.16 -2.20 -14.90
CA SER A 25 11.08 -2.50 -13.47
C SER A 25 11.46 -3.93 -13.12
N ASP A 26 12.75 -4.23 -13.10
CA ASP A 26 13.22 -5.33 -12.26
C ASP A 26 13.11 -4.90 -10.79
N LEU A 27 11.93 -5.11 -10.20
CA LEU A 27 11.75 -4.89 -8.77
C LEU A 27 12.54 -5.94 -7.99
N THR A 28 13.24 -5.48 -6.96
CA THR A 28 13.74 -6.37 -5.92
C THR A 28 12.57 -7.05 -5.20
N PRO A 29 12.75 -8.25 -4.61
CA PRO A 29 11.71 -8.89 -3.80
C PRO A 29 11.16 -7.97 -2.68
N LYS A 30 12.02 -7.10 -2.15
CA LYS A 30 11.67 -6.10 -1.12
C LYS A 30 10.67 -5.07 -1.65
N GLU A 31 10.94 -4.50 -2.82
CA GLU A 31 10.06 -3.51 -3.45
C GLU A 31 8.74 -4.13 -3.90
N MET A 32 8.80 -5.37 -4.42
CA MET A 32 7.60 -6.12 -4.78
C MET A 32 6.68 -6.34 -3.56
N ALA A 33 7.25 -6.74 -2.42
CA ALA A 33 6.49 -6.90 -1.19
C ALA A 33 5.87 -5.57 -0.71
N GLU A 34 6.62 -4.45 -0.75
CA GLU A 34 6.10 -3.12 -0.40
C GLU A 34 4.91 -2.75 -1.31
N LYS A 35 5.05 -2.92 -2.63
CA LYS A 35 4.01 -2.60 -3.61
C LYS A 35 2.77 -3.49 -3.46
N MET A 36 2.94 -4.78 -3.17
CA MET A 36 1.84 -5.71 -2.88
C MET A 36 1.03 -5.30 -1.67
N VAL A 37 1.69 -4.85 -0.60
CA VAL A 37 0.97 -4.35 0.59
C VAL A 37 0.22 -3.07 0.28
N ILE A 38 0.83 -2.14 -0.47
CA ILE A 38 0.15 -0.91 -0.87
C ILE A 38 -1.09 -1.22 -1.72
N TYR A 39 -0.98 -2.17 -2.66
CA TYR A 39 -2.09 -2.62 -3.47
C TYR A 39 -3.21 -3.23 -2.61
N ALA A 40 -2.87 -4.18 -1.73
CA ALA A 40 -3.84 -4.85 -0.87
C ALA A 40 -4.57 -3.86 0.05
N LEU A 41 -3.84 -2.91 0.65
CA LEU A 41 -4.44 -1.84 1.46
C LEU A 41 -5.34 -0.95 0.59
N SER A 42 -4.92 -0.58 -0.61
CA SER A 42 -5.70 0.29 -1.50
C SER A 42 -7.04 -0.32 -1.91
N ILE A 43 -7.06 -1.61 -2.25
CA ILE A 43 -8.30 -2.34 -2.58
C ILE A 43 -9.18 -2.51 -1.33
N THR A 44 -8.58 -2.78 -0.17
CA THR A 44 -9.32 -2.91 1.10
C THR A 44 -10.00 -1.60 1.47
N MET A 45 -9.27 -0.48 1.43
CA MET A 45 -9.79 0.86 1.70
C MET A 45 -10.89 1.25 0.71
N GLU A 46 -10.73 0.91 -0.58
CA GLU A 46 -11.78 1.13 -1.58
C GLU A 46 -13.06 0.31 -1.27
N SER A 47 -12.91 -0.93 -0.84
CA SER A 47 -14.05 -1.79 -0.47
C SER A 47 -14.82 -1.22 0.71
N ILE A 48 -14.11 -0.69 1.72
CA ILE A 48 -14.72 -0.01 2.87
C ILE A 48 -15.35 1.32 2.44
N ASN A 49 -14.65 2.13 1.64
CA ASN A 49 -15.15 3.40 1.14
C ASN A 49 -16.44 3.25 0.32
N ARG A 50 -16.58 2.20 -0.50
CA ARG A 50 -17.84 1.93 -1.23
C ARG A 50 -19.01 1.60 -0.31
N LYS A 51 -18.72 0.98 0.83
CA LYS A 51 -19.74 0.58 1.80
C LYS A 51 -20.21 1.76 2.63
N ASP A 52 -19.27 2.53 3.16
CA ASP A 52 -19.54 3.54 4.17
C ASP A 52 -19.49 4.98 3.63
N ASN A 53 -19.08 5.15 2.36
CA ASN A 53 -19.09 6.38 1.58
C ASN A 53 -18.38 7.58 2.23
N PHE A 54 -17.12 7.40 2.63
CA PHE A 54 -16.31 8.43 3.28
C PHE A 54 -15.69 9.46 2.31
N GLY A 55 -16.06 9.42 1.03
CA GLY A 55 -15.64 10.43 0.04
C GLY A 55 -14.20 10.27 -0.47
N LEU A 56 -13.56 9.12 -0.26
CA LEU A 56 -12.28 8.85 -0.91
C LEU A 56 -12.51 8.64 -2.41
N GLN A 57 -11.73 9.32 -3.25
CA GLN A 57 -11.77 9.10 -4.70
C GLN A 57 -11.43 7.64 -5.03
N PRO A 58 -12.09 7.00 -6.02
CA PRO A 58 -11.74 5.64 -6.43
C PRO A 58 -10.27 5.52 -6.89
N PRO A 59 -9.62 4.36 -6.71
CA PRO A 59 -8.27 4.16 -7.23
C PRO A 59 -8.31 3.99 -8.75
N ASN A 60 -7.21 4.34 -9.41
CA ASN A 60 -6.95 4.07 -10.82
C ASN A 60 -5.54 3.50 -10.99
N LEU A 61 -5.19 3.10 -12.22
CA LEU A 61 -3.88 2.49 -12.50
C LEU A 61 -2.70 3.40 -12.14
N ASP A 62 -2.88 4.73 -12.13
CA ASP A 62 -1.82 5.68 -11.82
C ASP A 62 -1.56 5.80 -10.31
N ASN A 63 -2.60 5.65 -9.48
CA ASN A 63 -2.52 5.96 -8.05
C ASN A 63 -2.73 4.75 -7.11
N ILE A 64 -3.12 3.59 -7.62
CA ILE A 64 -3.43 2.40 -6.80
C ILE A 64 -2.21 1.84 -6.04
N LEU A 65 -0.99 2.15 -6.50
CA LEU A 65 0.27 1.81 -5.84
C LEU A 65 0.92 3.01 -5.10
N SER A 66 0.18 4.09 -4.89
CA SER A 66 0.67 5.30 -4.21
C SER A 66 0.44 5.24 -2.70
N MET A 67 1.48 5.58 -1.94
CA MET A 67 1.36 5.78 -0.50
C MET A 67 0.50 7.00 -0.13
N ASP A 68 0.45 8.03 -0.99
CA ASP A 68 -0.33 9.24 -0.73
C ASP A 68 -1.82 8.93 -0.61
N ARG A 69 -2.29 7.91 -1.33
CA ARG A 69 -3.67 7.41 -1.21
C ARG A 69 -3.93 6.86 0.19
N ILE A 70 -3.01 6.06 0.73
CA ILE A 70 -3.12 5.50 2.08
C ILE A 70 -3.06 6.62 3.14
N LEU A 71 -2.20 7.62 2.93
CA LEU A 71 -2.11 8.78 3.82
C LEU A 71 -3.38 9.63 3.78
N THR A 72 -3.99 9.79 2.61
CA THR A 72 -5.28 10.47 2.45
C THR A 72 -6.36 9.72 3.22
N TYR A 73 -6.45 8.40 3.06
CA TYR A 73 -7.39 7.58 3.82
C TYR A 73 -7.17 7.69 5.34
N LYS A 74 -5.92 7.64 5.81
CA LYS A 74 -5.60 7.87 7.23
C LYS A 74 -6.14 9.21 7.75
N SER A 75 -6.10 10.27 6.95
CA SER A 75 -6.62 11.58 7.36
C SER A 75 -8.14 11.62 7.52
N ILE A 76 -8.85 10.80 6.75
CA ILE A 76 -10.32 10.67 6.79
C ILE A 76 -10.74 9.67 7.88
N GLN A 77 -9.99 8.57 8.04
CA GLN A 77 -10.26 7.46 8.96
C GLN A 77 -9.04 7.19 9.86
N PRO A 78 -8.78 8.00 10.90
CA PRO A 78 -7.59 7.84 11.75
C PRO A 78 -7.54 6.49 12.49
N GLU A 79 -8.72 5.93 12.83
CA GLU A 79 -8.87 4.62 13.48
C GLU A 79 -8.29 3.47 12.65
N PHE A 80 -8.17 3.66 11.34
CA PHE A 80 -7.54 2.70 10.43
C PHE A 80 -6.12 2.33 10.85
N ILE A 81 -5.34 3.29 11.36
CA ILE A 81 -3.97 3.01 11.81
C ILE A 81 -3.98 2.09 13.03
N GLN A 82 -4.96 2.24 13.92
CA GLN A 82 -5.11 1.34 15.06
C GLN A 82 -5.48 -0.06 14.60
N LEU A 83 -6.42 -0.18 13.66
CA LEU A 83 -6.76 -1.47 13.03
C LEU A 83 -5.54 -2.16 12.42
N LEU A 84 -4.69 -1.41 11.69
CA LEU A 84 -3.48 -1.98 11.09
C LEU A 84 -2.47 -2.44 12.14
N LYS A 85 -2.38 -1.77 13.29
CA LYS A 85 -1.56 -2.22 14.43
C LYS A 85 -2.15 -3.48 15.05
N ASP A 86 -3.45 -3.49 15.31
CA ASP A 86 -4.16 -4.61 15.95
C ASP A 86 -4.11 -5.87 15.08
N ALA A 87 -4.24 -5.71 13.76
CA ALA A 87 -4.07 -6.78 12.78
C ALA A 87 -2.60 -7.24 12.61
N CYS A 88 -1.67 -6.66 13.37
CA CYS A 88 -0.23 -6.93 13.28
C CYS A 88 0.35 -6.72 11.87
N ILE A 89 -0.33 -5.91 11.05
CA ILE A 89 0.16 -5.42 9.78
C ILE A 89 1.28 -4.45 10.13
N ILE A 90 0.97 -3.37 10.86
CA ILE A 90 1.98 -2.44 11.37
C ILE A 90 2.58 -2.95 12.69
N ARG A 91 3.79 -3.51 12.63
CA ARG A 91 4.54 -3.92 13.83
C ARG A 91 5.57 -2.89 14.27
N GLU A 92 5.80 -2.81 15.57
CA GLU A 92 7.06 -2.31 16.12
C GLU A 92 8.15 -3.37 15.92
N SER A 93 8.64 -3.56 14.69
CA SER A 93 9.83 -4.38 14.44
C SER A 93 10.99 -3.49 13.99
N GLU A 94 12.22 -3.94 14.22
CA GLU A 94 13.40 -3.08 14.07
C GLU A 94 14.04 -3.10 12.68
N LYS A 95 13.77 -4.07 11.79
CA LYS A 95 14.43 -4.13 10.46
C LYS A 95 13.58 -4.83 9.40
N GLY A 96 13.24 -4.14 8.30
CA GLY A 96 12.57 -4.72 7.11
C GLY A 96 11.94 -3.69 6.15
N TRP A 97 11.40 -4.14 5.00
CA TRP A 97 10.58 -3.29 4.09
C TRP A 97 9.36 -2.69 4.77
N PHE A 98 8.88 -3.39 5.78
CA PHE A 98 7.79 -2.97 6.63
C PHE A 98 8.09 -1.63 7.35
N GLN A 99 9.37 -1.37 7.66
CA GLN A 99 9.81 -0.11 8.28
C GLN A 99 9.51 1.10 7.38
N ASN A 100 9.70 0.99 6.07
CA ASN A 100 9.44 2.09 5.13
C ASN A 100 7.96 2.50 5.14
N ILE A 101 7.06 1.51 5.12
CA ILE A 101 5.62 1.77 5.18
C ILE A 101 5.27 2.36 6.56
N LYS A 102 5.79 1.77 7.64
CA LYS A 102 5.59 2.26 9.01
C LYS A 102 6.03 3.73 9.16
N GLU A 103 7.22 4.09 8.71
CA GLU A 103 7.76 5.45 8.78
C GLU A 103 6.90 6.44 8.00
N LYS A 104 6.48 6.09 6.77
CA LYS A 104 5.56 6.93 5.97
C LYS A 104 4.21 7.10 6.68
N LEU A 105 3.66 6.03 7.25
CA LEU A 105 2.37 6.04 7.95
C LEU A 105 2.41 6.79 9.27
N ILE A 106 3.49 6.69 10.05
CA ILE A 106 3.61 7.34 11.36
C ILE A 106 4.10 8.78 11.22
N GLY A 107 5.08 9.01 10.36
CA GLY A 107 5.74 10.31 10.20
C GLY A 107 4.89 11.38 9.52
N GLY A 108 3.91 10.98 8.70
CA GLY A 108 3.16 11.92 7.86
C GLY A 108 4.04 12.58 6.79
N ILE A 109 3.43 13.21 5.79
CA ILE A 109 4.15 13.95 4.75
C ILE A 109 4.83 15.15 5.43
N LYS A 110 6.14 15.04 5.73
CA LYS A 110 6.97 16.22 5.88
C LYS A 110 7.28 16.71 4.47
N GLY A 111 6.55 17.74 4.06
CA GLY A 111 6.83 18.43 2.81
C GLY A 111 8.26 18.97 2.79
N SER A 112 8.96 18.71 1.70
CA SER A 112 9.95 19.60 1.09
C SER A 112 9.85 19.44 -0.41
#